data_AF-A0A564NQF3-F1
#
_entry.id   AF-A0A564NQF3-F1
#
_cell.length_a   1.000
_cell.length_b   1.000
_cell.length_c   1.000
_cell.angle_alpha   90.00
_cell.angle_beta   90.00
_cell.angle_gamma   90.00
#
_symmetry.space_group_name_H-M   'P 1'
#
loop_
_entity.id
_entity.type
_entity.pdbx_description
1 polymer ?
#
loop_
_entity_poly.entity_id
_entity_poly.type
_entity_poly.pdbx_seq_one_letter_code
_entity_poly.pdbx_strand_id
1 'polypeptide(L)' 'MRNNSFPTVITENPYLLDELTYETECVLAILRTINDVSDPHTKSYLVDAAELISTQLLKKLEHNARLEDGDC' A
#
# COMPACT_ATOMS: atom_id res chain seq x y z
N MET A 1 22.47 7.60 32.17
CA MET A 1 21.86 7.88 30.86
C MET A 1 22.03 6.62 30.02
N ARG A 2 20.99 5.78 29.88
CA ARG A 2 21.01 4.59 29.03
C ARG A 2 20.59 5.02 27.63
N ASN A 3 21.51 4.94 26.67
CA ASN A 3 21.16 5.07 25.26
C ASN A 3 20.34 3.84 24.88
N ASN A 4 19.02 3.96 24.93
CA ASN A 4 18.12 3.02 24.27
C ASN A 4 18.08 3.38 22.78
N SER A 5 19.18 3.10 22.08
CA SER A 5 19.12 2.95 20.63
C SER A 5 18.40 1.64 20.36
N PHE A 6 17.07 1.71 20.22
CA PHE A 6 16.32 0.65 19.57
C PHE A 6 17.02 0.38 18.24
N PRO A 7 17.39 -0.87 17.90
CA PRO A 7 17.73 -1.16 16.53
C PRO A 7 16.43 -0.89 15.77
N THR A 8 16.44 0.16 14.95
CA THR A 8 15.59 0.26 13.78
C THR A 8 15.75 -1.09 13.09
N VAL A 9 14.79 -1.99 13.28
CA VAL A 9 14.66 -3.18 12.44
C VAL A 9 14.38 -2.59 11.09
N ILE A 10 15.46 -2.40 10.33
CA ILE A 10 15.43 -2.04 8.94
C ILE A 10 14.52 -3.10 8.33
N THR A 11 13.40 -2.67 7.76
CA THR A 11 12.49 -3.56 7.04
C THR A 11 13.20 -3.94 5.73
N GLU A 12 14.31 -4.68 5.80
CA GLU A 12 15.15 -5.02 4.63
C GLU A 12 14.51 -6.08 3.74
N ASN A 13 13.42 -6.69 4.19
CA ASN A 13 12.73 -7.68 3.39
C ASN A 13 11.82 -7.00 2.37
N PRO A 14 11.90 -7.37 1.08
CA PRO A 14 10.96 -6.91 0.09
C PRO A 14 9.55 -7.44 0.41
N TYR A 15 8.53 -6.64 0.10
CA TYR A 15 7.15 -7.09 0.11
C TYR A 15 6.93 -8.15 -0.96
N LEU A 16 6.20 -9.20 -0.60
CA LEU A 16 5.94 -10.33 -1.50
C LEU A 16 4.98 -9.93 -2.63
N LEU A 17 5.16 -10.54 -3.80
CA LEU A 17 4.29 -10.31 -4.95
C LEU A 17 2.81 -10.57 -4.63
N ASP A 18 2.52 -11.61 -3.84
CA ASP A 18 1.15 -11.95 -3.45
C ASP A 18 0.47 -10.83 -2.63
N GLU A 19 1.23 -10.16 -1.76
CA GLU A 19 0.74 -9.06 -0.95
C GLU A 19 0.44 -7.83 -1.82
N LEU A 20 1.34 -7.49 -2.73
CA LEU A 20 1.17 -6.39 -3.69
C LEU A 20 0.00 -6.66 -4.64
N THR A 21 -0.16 -7.92 -5.06
CA THR A 21 -1.25 -8.38 -5.93
C THR A 21 -2.59 -8.25 -5.22
N TYR A 22 -2.67 -8.71 -3.97
CA TYR A 22 -3.89 -8.61 -3.16
C TYR A 22 -4.35 -7.16 -3.02
N GLU A 23 -3.44 -6.24 -2.66
CA GLU A 23 -3.79 -4.83 -2.51
C GLU A 23 -4.23 -4.19 -3.83
N THR A 24 -3.58 -4.56 -4.94
CA THR A 24 -3.99 -4.13 -6.28
C THR A 24 -5.39 -4.63 -6.64
N GLU A 25 -5.71 -5.89 -6.33
CA GLU A 25 -7.03 -6.47 -6.54
C GLU A 25 -8.11 -5.76 -5.71
N CYS A 26 -7.80 -5.39 -4.45
CA CYS A 26 -8.70 -4.60 -3.62
C CYS A 26 -9.02 -3.24 -4.26
N VAL A 27 -8.00 -2.51 -4.72
CA VAL A 27 -8.21 -1.21 -5.39
C VAL A 27 -9.07 -1.39 -6.65
N LEU A 28 -8.77 -2.39 -7.48
CA LEU A 28 -9.56 -2.67 -8.70
C LEU A 28 -11.01 -3.04 -8.38
N ALA A 29 -11.26 -3.81 -7.32
CA ALA A 29 -12.61 -4.15 -6.89
C ALA A 29 -13.40 -2.90 -6.45
N ILE A 30 -12.77 -1.99 -5.71
CA ILE A 30 -13.38 -0.73 -5.29
C ILE A 30 -13.71 0.14 -6.51
N LEU A 31 -12.75 0.32 -7.44
CA LEU A 31 -12.95 1.13 -8.64
C LEU A 31 -14.07 0.59 -9.54
N ARG A 32 -14.23 -0.74 -9.63
CA ARG A 32 -15.37 -1.35 -10.32
C ARG A 32 -16.69 -1.03 -9.59
N THR A 33 -16.70 -1.20 -8.27
CA THR A 33 -17.89 -0.99 -7.43
C THR A 33 -18.39 0.46 -7.47
N ILE A 34 -17.49 1.45 -7.56
CA ILE A 34 -17.86 2.89 -7.63
C ILE A 34 -18.79 3.18 -8.82
N ASN A 35 -18.66 2.46 -9.93
CA ASN A 35 -19.50 2.65 -11.11
C ASN A 35 -20.94 2.14 -10.88
N ASP A 36 -21.12 1.14 -10.02
CA ASP A 36 -22.41 0.50 -9.75
C ASP A 36 -23.16 1.13 -8.57
N VAL A 37 -22.45 1.86 -7.69
CA VAL A 37 -23.06 2.60 -6.59
C VAL A 37 -23.74 3.86 -7.13
N SER A 38 -24.93 4.19 -6.64
CA SER A 38 -25.63 5.44 -7.00
C SER A 38 -25.53 6.52 -5.91
N ASP A 39 -25.41 6.11 -4.64
CA ASP A 39 -25.32 7.03 -3.51
C ASP A 39 -23.97 7.79 -3.50
N PRO A 40 -23.98 9.13 -3.59
CA PRO A 40 -22.76 9.94 -3.64
C PRO A 40 -21.89 9.82 -2.39
N HIS A 41 -22.50 9.66 -1.21
CA HIS A 41 -21.75 9.53 0.03
C HIS A 41 -20.97 8.21 0.07
N THR A 42 -21.62 7.11 -0.31
CA THR A 42 -20.99 5.80 -0.44
C THR A 42 -19.88 5.82 -1.49
N LYS A 43 -20.05 6.52 -2.62
CA LYS A 43 -18.96 6.74 -3.59
C LYS A 43 -17.76 7.43 -2.96
N SER A 44 -17.99 8.50 -2.20
CA SER A 44 -16.91 9.23 -1.52
C SER A 44 -16.10 8.29 -0.61
N TYR A 45 -16.79 7.49 0.22
CA TYR A 45 -16.11 6.54 1.10
C TYR A 45 -15.30 5.49 0.34
N LEU A 46 -15.82 5.01 -0.79
CA LEU A 46 -15.09 4.07 -1.65
C LEU A 46 -13.86 4.72 -2.29
N VAL A 47 -13.95 5.98 -2.71
CA VAL A 47 -12.80 6.73 -3.23
C VAL A 47 -11.73 6.90 -2.15
N ASP A 48 -12.12 7.30 -0.93
CA ASP A 48 -11.19 7.46 0.19
C ASP A 48 -10.49 6.13 0.55
N ALA A 49 -11.24 5.01 0.52
CA ALA A 49 -10.68 3.68 0.74
C ALA A 49 -9.69 3.28 -0.37
N ALA A 50 -10.00 3.55 -1.63
CA ALA A 50 -9.10 3.30 -2.75
C ALA A 50 -7.81 4.13 -2.63
N GLU A 51 -7.91 5.40 -2.22
CA GLU A 51 -6.75 6.27 -1.99
C GLU A 51 -5.85 5.73 -0.87
N LEU A 52 -6.44 5.31 0.25
CA LEU A 52 -5.70 4.76 1.38
C LEU A 52 -4.89 3.52 0.99
N ILE A 53 -5.53 2.55 0.31
CA ILE A 53 -4.88 1.32 -0.12
C ILE A 53 -3.80 1.64 -1.18
N SER A 54 -4.11 2.50 -2.15
CA SER A 54 -3.15 2.89 -3.20
C SER A 54 -1.91 3.58 -2.63
N THR A 55 -2.08 4.41 -1.60
CA THR A 55 -0.97 5.08 -0.90
C THR A 55 -0.08 4.09 -0.17
N GLN A 56 -0.66 3.05 0.43
CA GLN A 56 0.10 1.99 1.08
C GLN A 56 0.85 1.15 0.05
N LEU A 57 0.17 0.74 -1.02
CA LEU A 57 0.76 -0.02 -2.13
C LEU A 57 1.95 0.73 -2.75
N LEU A 58 1.81 2.03 -3.01
CA LEU A 58 2.89 2.86 -3.54
C LEU A 58 4.12 2.84 -2.62
N LYS A 59 3.94 3.00 -1.31
CA LYS A 59 5.05 2.94 -0.34
C LYS A 59 5.77 1.60 -0.36
N LYS A 60 5.03 0.49 -0.55
CA LYS A 60 5.62 -0.86 -0.64
C LYS A 60 6.40 -1.06 -1.94
N LEU A 61 5.87 -0.57 -3.05
CA LEU A 61 6.57 -0.61 -4.35
C LEU A 61 7.84 0.25 -4.33
N GLU A 62 7.77 1.46 -3.80
CA GLU A 62 8.95 2.32 -3.62
C GLU A 62 9.98 1.69 -2.68
N HIS A 63 9.53 1.00 -1.64
CA HIS A 63 10.41 0.25 -0.74
C HIS A 63 11.13 -0.89 -1.48
N ASN A 64 10.41 -1.71 -2.24
CA ASN A 64 11.00 -2.78 -3.04
C ASN A 64 11.99 -2.25 -4.08
N ALA A 65 11.63 -1.17 -4.80
CA ALA A 65 12.52 -0.56 -5.80
C ALA A 65 13.83 -0.04 -5.16
N ARG A 66 13.78 0.55 -3.97
CA ARG A 66 14.98 0.99 -3.24
C ARG A 66 15.91 -0.17 -2.85
N LEU A 67 15.34 -1.34 -2.54
CA LEU A 67 16.13 -2.53 -2.26
C LEU A 67 16.80 -3.05 -3.55
N GLU A 68 16.08 -3.08 -4.66
CA GLU A 68 16.62 -3.48 -5.97
C GLU A 68 17.77 -2.56 -6.43
N ASP A 69 17.63 -1.23 -6.24
CA ASP A 69 18.66 -0.25 -6.59
C ASP A 69 19.87 -0.25 -5.63
N GLY A 70 19.68 -0.70 -4.38
CA GLY A 70 20.71 -0.75 -3.34
C GLY A 70 21.66 -1.95 -3.42
N ASP A 71 21.31 -2.97 -4.20
CA ASP A 71 22.11 -4.19 -4.43
C ASP A 71 23.12 -4.05 -5.60
N CYS A 72 23.37 -2.84 -6.11
CA CYS A 72 24.34 -2.53 -7.17
C CYS A 72 25.72 -2.07 -6.67
#